data_AF-A0A060BTM9-F1
#
_entry.id   AF-A0A060BTM9-F1
#
_cell.length_a   1.000
_cell.length_b   1.000
_cell.length_c   1.000
_cell.angle_alpha   90.00
_cell.angle_beta   90.00
_cell.angle_gamma   90.00
#
_symmetry.space_group_name_H-M   'P 1'
#
loop_
_entity.id
_entity.type
_entity.pdbx_description
1 polymer ?
#
loop_
_entity_poly.entity_id
_entity_poly.type
_entity_poly.pdbx_seq_one_letter_code
_entity_poly.pdbx_strand_id
1 'polypeptide(L)'
;GYQRVNASLADKLLPLIEPDDIVWVHDYHLLPLAAELRQRGVNNRIGFFLHIPFPTPEIFNALPPNAELLEQLCDYDLLGFQTENDRLAFLDCVSTQTRVTTRSGKNHVAWGKPFRSEVYPIGIDPDEIARNAKGPLPPKLAQLKSELKSVQ
;
A
#
# COMPACT_ATOMS: atom_id res chain seq x y z
N GLY A 1 -5.39 -15.10 -11.90
CA GLY A 1 -6.52 -14.31 -11.34
C GLY A 1 -6.07 -12.92 -10.97
N TYR A 2 -5.25 -12.81 -9.93
CA TYR A 2 -4.70 -11.56 -9.38
C TYR A 2 -4.03 -10.65 -10.43
N GLN A 3 -3.06 -11.17 -11.21
CA GLN A 3 -2.41 -10.42 -12.31
C GLN A 3 -3.42 -9.92 -13.35
N ARG A 4 -4.34 -10.79 -13.80
CA ARG A 4 -5.39 -10.42 -14.78
C ARG A 4 -6.25 -9.24 -14.32
N VAL A 5 -6.57 -9.17 -13.03
CA VAL A 5 -7.36 -8.05 -12.49
C VAL A 5 -6.55 -6.75 -12.52
N ASN A 6 -5.26 -6.80 -12.17
CA ASN A 6 -4.37 -5.65 -12.23
C ASN A 6 -4.16 -5.16 -13.68
N ALA A 7 -3.91 -6.07 -14.62
CA ALA A 7 -3.83 -5.76 -16.04
C ALA A 7 -5.11 -5.09 -16.57
N SER A 8 -6.28 -5.65 -16.24
CA SER A 8 -7.57 -5.09 -16.65
C SER A 8 -7.85 -3.72 -16.03
N LEU A 9 -7.40 -3.50 -14.78
CA LEU A 9 -7.51 -2.19 -14.14
C LEU A 9 -6.57 -1.17 -14.81
N ALA A 10 -5.33 -1.57 -15.13
CA ALA A 10 -4.38 -0.73 -15.85
C ALA A 10 -4.94 -0.31 -17.23
N ASP A 11 -5.56 -1.23 -17.98
CA ASP A 11 -6.20 -0.93 -19.27
C ASP A 11 -7.31 0.13 -19.13
N LYS A 12 -8.08 0.09 -18.05
CA LYS A 12 -9.16 1.04 -17.78
C LYS A 12 -8.68 2.39 -17.28
N LEU A 13 -7.56 2.41 -16.55
CA LEU A 13 -6.95 3.64 -16.03
C LEU A 13 -6.17 4.38 -17.12
N LEU A 14 -5.54 3.67 -18.05
CA LEU A 14 -4.69 4.25 -19.10
C LEU A 14 -5.31 5.47 -19.82
N PRO A 15 -6.56 5.44 -20.33
CA PRO A 15 -7.14 6.59 -21.01
C PRO A 15 -7.53 7.76 -20.08
N LEU A 16 -7.46 7.57 -18.76
CA LEU A 16 -7.79 8.57 -17.75
C LEU A 16 -6.55 9.28 -17.18
N ILE A 17 -5.35 8.75 -17.42
CA ILE A 17 -4.10 9.30 -16.89
C ILE A 17 -3.58 10.38 -17.84
N GLU A 18 -3.44 11.59 -17.32
CA GLU A 18 -2.80 12.70 -18.02
C GLU A 18 -1.28 12.73 -17.72
N PRO A 19 -0.43 13.32 -18.59
CA PRO A 19 1.03 13.28 -18.43
C PRO A 19 1.58 13.79 -17.09
N ASP A 20 0.89 14.74 -16.45
CA ASP A 20 1.33 15.38 -15.21
C ASP A 20 0.71 14.77 -13.94
N ASP A 21 -0.18 13.78 -14.09
CA ASP A 21 -0.84 13.13 -12.97
C ASP A 21 0.14 12.40 -12.05
N ILE A 22 -0.26 12.32 -10.79
CA ILE A 22 0.38 11.46 -9.79
C ILE A 22 -0.61 10.34 -9.47
N VAL A 23 -0.19 9.10 -9.71
CA VAL A 23 -0.99 7.92 -9.41
C VAL A 23 -0.66 7.45 -7.99
N TRP A 24 -1.66 7.39 -7.12
CA TRP A 24 -1.49 6.87 -5.76
C TRP A 24 -2.29 5.58 -5.58
N VAL A 25 -1.58 4.46 -5.46
CA VAL A 25 -2.14 3.12 -5.33
C VAL A 25 -2.16 2.71 -3.87
N HIS A 26 -3.25 2.08 -3.45
CA HIS A 26 -3.43 1.64 -2.08
C HIS A 26 -3.66 0.14 -2.00
N ASP A 27 -2.99 -0.45 -1.02
CA ASP A 27 -3.26 -1.77 -0.46
C ASP A 27 -2.89 -2.99 -1.33
N TYR A 28 -2.83 -4.15 -0.68
CA TYR A 28 -2.25 -5.39 -1.23
C TYR A 28 -3.00 -5.98 -2.42
N HIS A 29 -4.19 -5.49 -2.77
CA HIS A 29 -4.92 -5.95 -3.94
C HIS A 29 -4.25 -5.55 -5.26
N LEU A 30 -3.41 -4.50 -5.21
CA LEU A 30 -2.89 -3.80 -6.38
C LEU A 30 -1.35 -3.80 -6.45
N LEU A 31 -0.68 -4.78 -5.84
CA LEU A 31 0.79 -4.84 -5.83
C LEU A 31 1.41 -4.81 -7.25
N PRO A 32 0.85 -5.49 -8.28
CA PRO A 32 1.40 -5.46 -9.64
C PRO A 32 1.03 -4.22 -10.46
N LEU A 33 0.17 -3.33 -9.96
CA LEU A 33 -0.45 -2.31 -10.80
C LEU A 33 0.56 -1.35 -11.44
N ALA A 34 1.61 -0.94 -10.71
CA ALA A 34 2.68 -0.14 -11.31
C ALA A 34 3.35 -0.86 -12.47
N ALA A 35 3.73 -2.13 -12.31
CA ALA A 35 4.36 -2.92 -13.37
C ALA A 35 3.47 -2.99 -14.62
N GLU A 36 2.17 -3.21 -14.44
CA GLU A 36 1.19 -3.22 -15.54
C GLU A 36 1.07 -1.85 -16.23
N LEU A 37 1.10 -0.75 -15.49
CA LEU A 37 1.08 0.60 -16.04
C LEU A 37 2.39 0.92 -16.78
N ARG A 38 3.56 0.53 -16.25
CA ARG A 38 4.87 0.70 -16.90
C ARG A 38 4.94 -0.06 -18.23
N GLN A 39 4.42 -1.29 -18.29
CA GLN A 39 4.34 -2.06 -19.54
C GLN A 39 3.52 -1.36 -20.64
N ARG A 40 2.58 -0.50 -20.25
CA ARG A 40 1.74 0.32 -21.16
C ARG A 40 2.34 1.70 -21.46
N GLY A 41 3.55 1.98 -21.01
CA GLY A 41 4.25 3.23 -21.28
C GLY A 41 3.89 4.39 -20.35
N VAL A 42 3.21 4.13 -19.24
CA VAL A 42 2.91 5.17 -18.23
C VAL A 42 4.20 5.55 -17.52
N ASN A 43 4.64 6.80 -17.66
CA ASN A 43 5.86 7.33 -17.05
C ASN A 43 5.57 8.29 -15.87
N ASN A 44 4.30 8.45 -15.51
CA ASN A 44 3.85 9.25 -14.37
C ASN A 44 4.53 8.80 -13.07
N ARG A 45 4.53 9.69 -12.08
CA ARG A 45 4.91 9.33 -10.71
C ARG A 45 3.84 8.41 -10.13
N ILE A 46 4.23 7.22 -9.70
CA ILE A 46 3.35 6.21 -9.12
C ILE A 46 3.82 5.91 -7.69
N GLY A 47 3.01 6.27 -6.71
CA GLY A 47 3.20 5.91 -5.30
C GLY A 47 2.33 4.72 -4.90
N PHE A 48 2.82 3.92 -3.96
CA PHE A 48 2.10 2.84 -3.33
C PHE A 48 2.06 3.05 -1.82
N PHE A 49 0.94 2.74 -1.16
CA PHE A 49 0.86 2.68 0.29
C PHE A 49 0.22 1.37 0.76
N LEU A 50 0.92 0.63 1.62
CA LEU A 50 0.41 -0.60 2.23
C LEU A 50 -0.21 -0.30 3.59
N HIS A 51 -1.50 -0.61 3.72
CA HIS A 51 -2.25 -0.36 4.96
C HIS A 51 -2.05 -1.45 6.01
N ILE A 52 -1.77 -2.66 5.57
CA ILE A 52 -1.48 -3.82 6.42
C ILE A 52 0.02 -3.94 6.71
N PRO A 53 0.43 -4.67 7.76
CA PRO A 53 1.84 -4.97 7.98
C PRO A 53 2.48 -5.67 6.77
N PHE A 54 3.73 -5.33 6.49
CA PHE A 54 4.50 -6.06 5.49
C PHE A 54 5.07 -7.34 6.14
N PRO A 55 4.90 -8.52 5.52
CA PRO A 55 5.35 -9.78 6.12
C PRO A 55 6.88 -9.85 6.21
N THR A 56 7.40 -10.63 7.17
CA THR A 56 8.83 -10.89 7.26
C THR A 56 9.31 -11.71 6.06
N PRO A 57 10.63 -11.71 5.75
CA PRO A 57 11.18 -12.51 4.65
C PRO A 57 10.80 -13.99 4.69
N GLU A 58 10.75 -14.60 5.86
CA GLU A 58 10.38 -16.01 6.03
C GLU A 58 8.95 -16.27 5.54
N ILE A 59 8.03 -15.37 5.86
CA ILE A 59 6.62 -15.47 5.47
C ILE A 59 6.45 -15.11 3.99
N PHE A 60 7.08 -14.02 3.54
CA PHE A 60 6.95 -13.57 2.15
C PHE A 60 7.51 -14.60 1.17
N ASN A 61 8.63 -15.25 1.50
CA ASN A 61 9.23 -16.29 0.67
C ASN A 61 8.33 -17.53 0.50
N ALA A 62 7.35 -17.75 1.38
CA ALA A 62 6.38 -18.83 1.23
C ALA A 62 5.31 -18.55 0.14
N LEU A 63 5.20 -17.31 -0.36
CA LEU A 63 4.24 -16.93 -1.41
C LEU A 63 4.80 -17.23 -2.81
N PRO A 64 4.15 -18.04 -3.66
CA PRO A 64 4.54 -18.19 -5.06
C PRO A 64 3.69 -17.31 -6.00
N PRO A 65 4.28 -16.51 -6.93
CA PRO A 65 5.71 -16.22 -7.10
C PRO A 65 6.16 -14.96 -6.31
N ASN A 66 7.00 -15.14 -5.28
CA ASN A 66 7.50 -14.03 -4.44
C ASN A 66 8.42 -13.05 -5.18
N ALA A 67 9.40 -13.56 -5.95
CA ALA A 67 10.44 -12.74 -6.56
C ALA A 67 9.87 -11.81 -7.62
N GLU A 68 8.96 -12.32 -8.47
CA GLU A 68 8.25 -11.52 -9.46
C GLU A 68 7.44 -10.41 -8.80
N LEU A 69 6.75 -10.71 -7.70
CA LEU A 69 5.96 -9.71 -6.98
C LEU A 69 6.82 -8.61 -6.35
N LEU A 70 7.98 -8.96 -5.79
CA LEU A 70 8.94 -7.97 -5.27
C LEU A 70 9.54 -7.11 -6.39
N GLU A 71 9.87 -7.72 -7.53
CA GLU A 71 10.35 -6.99 -8.68
C GLU A 71 9.30 -6.01 -9.23
N GLN A 72 8.02 -6.43 -9.26
CA GLN A 72 6.88 -5.58 -9.64
C GLN A 72 6.66 -4.45 -8.65
N LEU A 73 6.85 -4.69 -7.35
CA LEU A 73 6.78 -3.63 -6.34
C LEU A 73 7.87 -2.57 -6.51
N CYS A 74 9.02 -2.93 -7.07
CA CYS A 74 10.07 -1.96 -7.42
C CYS A 74 9.75 -1.12 -8.67
N ASP A 75 8.61 -1.31 -9.35
CA ASP A 75 8.14 -0.41 -10.42
C ASP A 75 7.46 0.86 -9.90
N TYR A 76 7.13 0.91 -8.61
CA TYR A 76 6.66 2.12 -7.93
C TYR A 76 7.82 3.09 -7.65
N ASP A 77 7.57 4.38 -7.82
CA ASP A 77 8.55 5.43 -7.50
C ASP A 77 8.68 5.64 -5.97
N LEU A 78 7.59 5.41 -5.24
CA LEU A 78 7.52 5.49 -3.78
C LEU A 78 6.71 4.33 -3.21
N LEU A 79 7.26 3.63 -2.23
CA LEU A 79 6.56 2.67 -1.38
C LEU A 79 6.44 3.21 0.05
N GLY A 80 5.20 3.38 0.50
CA GLY A 80 4.86 3.83 1.84
C GLY A 80 4.33 2.71 2.73
N PHE A 81 4.73 2.73 4.00
CA PHE A 81 4.39 1.72 5.00
C PHE A 81 3.87 2.36 6.30
N GLN A 82 3.18 1.59 7.14
CA GLN A 82 2.69 2.06 8.44
C GLN A 82 3.81 2.22 9.48
N THR A 83 4.77 1.29 9.48
CA THR A 83 5.85 1.27 10.48
C THR A 83 7.23 1.09 9.84
N GLU A 84 8.26 1.43 10.60
CA GLU A 84 9.65 1.20 10.18
C GLU A 84 9.96 -0.30 10.06
N ASN A 85 9.34 -1.14 10.89
CA ASN A 85 9.51 -2.59 10.81
C ASN A 85 8.99 -3.14 9.46
N ASP A 86 7.84 -2.65 9.00
CA ASP A 86 7.28 -3.05 7.70
C ASP A 86 8.21 -2.61 6.54
N ARG A 87 8.71 -1.37 6.62
CA ARG A 87 9.63 -0.82 5.62
C ARG A 87 10.94 -1.63 5.54
N LEU A 88 11.50 -1.98 6.70
CA LEU A 88 12.71 -2.79 6.76
C LEU A 88 12.46 -4.23 6.28
N ALA A 89 11.33 -4.85 6.69
CA ALA A 89 10.96 -6.17 6.21
C ALA A 89 10.83 -6.23 4.69
N PHE A 90 10.26 -5.20 4.05
CA PHE A 90 10.24 -5.08 2.60
C PHE A 90 11.65 -5.04 2.00
N LEU A 91 12.53 -4.17 2.50
CA LEU A 91 13.90 -4.06 2.01
C LEU A 91 14.68 -5.37 2.20
N ASP A 92 14.49 -6.04 3.33
CA ASP A 92 15.09 -7.35 3.60
C ASP A 92 14.60 -8.37 2.58
N CYS A 93 13.29 -8.46 2.33
CA CYS A 93 12.71 -9.34 1.30
C CYS A 93 13.35 -9.08 -0.07
N VAL A 94 13.42 -7.82 -0.50
CA VAL A 94 14.06 -7.45 -1.78
C VAL A 94 15.53 -7.84 -1.79
N SER A 95 16.26 -7.59 -0.71
CA SER A 95 17.69 -7.89 -0.60
C SER A 95 18.01 -9.39 -0.68
N THR A 96 17.06 -10.25 -0.30
CA THR A 96 17.21 -11.71 -0.46
C THR A 96 17.13 -12.17 -1.92
N GLN A 97 16.47 -11.39 -2.78
CA GLN A 97 16.25 -11.71 -4.19
C GLN A 97 17.24 -11.01 -5.12
N THR A 98 17.72 -9.82 -4.76
CA THR A 98 18.62 -9.02 -5.60
C THR A 98 19.47 -8.06 -4.78
N ARG A 99 20.52 -7.51 -5.39
CA ARG A 99 21.34 -6.47 -4.76
C ARG A 99 20.55 -5.18 -4.66
N VAL A 100 20.30 -4.72 -3.43
CA VAL A 100 19.75 -3.39 -3.15
C VAL A 100 20.90 -2.41 -2.92
N THR A 101 20.88 -1.29 -3.64
CA THR A 101 21.83 -0.18 -3.44
C THR A 101 21.10 1.04 -2.90
N THR A 102 21.40 1.45 -1.67
CA THR A 102 20.85 2.67 -1.07
C THR A 102 21.75 3.85 -1.41
N ARG A 103 21.24 4.82 -2.20
CA ARG A 103 22.00 6.01 -2.62
C ARG A 103 21.98 7.13 -1.59
N SER A 104 20.84 7.31 -0.92
CA SER A 104 20.67 8.29 0.16
C SER A 104 19.46 7.89 1.00
N GLY A 105 19.65 7.60 2.29
CA GLY A 105 18.61 7.27 3.28
C GLY A 105 17.47 6.36 2.79
N LYS A 106 16.52 6.97 2.09
CA LYS A 106 15.23 6.41 1.64
C LYS A 106 15.20 6.04 0.15
N ASN A 107 16.23 6.38 -0.63
CA ASN A 107 16.31 6.11 -2.06
C ASN A 107 17.16 4.86 -2.34
N HIS A 108 16.57 3.91 -3.06
CA HIS A 108 17.12 2.60 -3.33
C HIS A 108 17.12 2.30 -4.83
N VAL A 109 17.96 1.34 -5.24
CA VAL A 109 17.92 0.75 -6.58
C VAL A 109 17.97 -0.77 -6.42
N ALA A 110 17.02 -1.47 -7.03
CA ALA A 110 16.96 -2.93 -7.13
C ALA A 110 16.46 -3.31 -8.53
N TRP A 111 16.98 -4.39 -9.14
CA TRP A 111 16.70 -4.74 -10.55
C TRP A 111 16.92 -3.59 -11.57
N GLY A 112 17.82 -2.64 -11.24
CA GLY A 112 18.02 -1.43 -12.04
C GLY A 112 16.90 -0.39 -11.93
N LYS A 113 15.85 -0.66 -11.15
CA LYS A 113 14.71 0.22 -10.91
C LYS A 113 14.96 1.11 -9.69
N PRO A 114 14.93 2.44 -9.83
CA PRO A 114 15.02 3.34 -8.70
C PRO A 114 13.67 3.47 -7.98
N PHE A 115 13.67 3.40 -6.66
CA PHE A 115 12.46 3.63 -5.85
C PHE A 115 12.81 4.26 -4.49
N ARG A 116 11.83 4.92 -3.86
CA ARG A 116 11.91 5.40 -2.49
C ARG A 116 11.07 4.52 -1.55
N SER A 117 11.53 4.30 -0.31
CA SER A 117 10.74 3.64 0.73
C SER A 117 10.59 4.53 1.97
N GLU A 118 9.40 4.62 2.55
CA GLU A 118 9.15 5.50 3.70
C GLU A 118 7.98 5.08 4.59
N VAL A 119 7.91 5.65 5.79
CA VAL A 119 6.88 5.38 6.81
C VAL A 119 5.91 6.56 6.88
N TYR A 120 4.61 6.29 6.70
CA TYR A 120 3.51 7.25 6.84
C TYR A 120 2.38 6.62 7.66
N PRO A 121 2.42 6.70 9.00
CA PRO A 121 1.36 6.13 9.84
C PRO A 121 0.03 6.82 9.54
N ILE A 122 -0.99 6.06 9.16
CA ILE A 122 -2.30 6.67 8.85
C ILE A 122 -2.95 7.20 10.14
N GLY A 123 -3.54 8.38 10.02
CA GLY A 123 -4.32 9.01 11.08
C GLY A 123 -5.82 8.97 10.81
N ILE A 124 -6.58 9.39 11.80
CA ILE A 124 -8.00 9.74 11.66
C ILE A 124 -8.16 11.26 11.68
N ASP A 125 -9.31 11.78 11.25
CA ASP A 125 -9.73 13.14 11.58
C ASP A 125 -10.36 13.13 13.00
N PRO A 126 -9.62 13.55 14.05
CA PRO A 126 -10.10 13.43 15.42
C PRO A 126 -11.26 14.39 15.70
N ASP A 127 -11.28 15.55 15.04
CA ASP A 127 -12.29 16.59 15.25
C ASP A 127 -13.62 16.21 14.60
N GLU A 128 -13.59 15.63 13.40
CA GLU A 128 -14.79 15.04 12.79
C GLU A 128 -15.37 13.91 13.63
N ILE A 129 -14.52 12.97 14.07
CA ILE A 129 -14.96 11.85 14.93
C ILE A 129 -15.53 12.37 16.26
N ALA A 130 -14.87 13.34 16.89
CA ALA A 130 -15.36 13.94 18.13
C ALA A 130 -16.68 14.68 17.95
N ARG A 131 -16.89 15.35 16.80
CA ARG A 131 -18.18 15.99 16.47
C ARG A 131 -19.28 14.95 16.29
N ASN A 132 -19.03 13.90 15.51
CA ASN A 132 -20.00 12.83 15.27
C ASN A 132 -20.37 12.08 16.55
N ALA A 133 -19.41 11.87 17.46
CA ALA A 133 -19.65 11.20 18.75
C ALA A 133 -20.52 12.01 19.74
N LYS A 134 -20.60 13.33 19.59
CA LYS A 134 -21.43 14.21 20.46
C LYS A 134 -22.92 14.20 20.09
N GLY A 135 -23.29 13.62 18.94
CA GLY A 135 -24.69 13.50 18.53
C GLY A 135 -25.50 12.52 19.40
N PRO A 136 -26.84 12.55 19.33
CA PRO A 136 -27.67 11.55 19.97
C PRO A 136 -27.27 10.16 19.45
N LEU A 137 -27.19 9.18 20.35
CA LEU A 137 -26.88 7.80 19.97
C LEU A 137 -27.91 7.34 18.91
N PRO A 138 -27.47 6.67 17.84
CA PRO A 138 -28.37 5.97 16.93
C PRO A 138 -29.36 5.12 17.75
N PRO A 139 -30.64 5.02 17.35
CA PRO A 139 -31.69 4.37 18.14
C PRO A 139 -31.31 2.98 18.66
N LYS A 140 -30.59 2.21 17.84
CA LYS A 140 -30.09 0.86 18.18
C LYS A 140 -29.04 0.88 19.30
N LEU A 141 -28.15 1.87 19.32
CA LEU A 141 -27.16 2.04 20.39
C LEU A 141 -27.78 2.64 21.66
N ALA A 142 -28.80 3.49 21.51
CA ALA A 142 -29.57 4.00 22.64
C ALA A 142 -30.33 2.85 23.35
N GLN A 143 -30.98 1.97 22.58
CA GLN A 143 -31.67 0.79 23.08
C GLN A 143 -30.71 -0.20 23.77
N LEU A 144 -29.57 -0.50 23.14
CA LEU A 144 -28.54 -1.36 23.75
C LEU A 144 -28.00 -0.77 25.06
N LYS A 145 -27.82 0.56 25.12
CA LYS A 145 -27.39 1.24 26.35
C LYS A 145 -28.46 1.20 27.45
N SER A 146 -29.75 1.24 27.10
CA SER A 146 -30.82 1.06 28.10
C SER A 146 -30.89 -0.38 28.62
N GLU A 147 -30.73 -1.37 27.75
CA GLU A 147 -30.73 -2.79 28.12
C GLU A 147 -29.54 -3.13 29.03
N LEU A 148 -28.35 -2.60 28.73
CA LEU A 148 -27.16 -2.78 29.57
C LEU A 148 -27.29 -2.11 30.95
N LYS A 149 -28.03 -1.00 31.06
CA LYS A 149 -28.28 -0.33 32.35
C LYS A 149 -29.25 -1.11 33.25
N SER A 150 -30.11 -1.94 32.69
CA SER A 150 -31.05 -2.79 33.44
C SER A 150 -30.44 -4.09 33.99
N VAL A 151 -29.14 -4.33 33.77
CA VAL A 151 -28.42 -5.56 34.20
C VAL A 151 -27.52 -5.31 35.43
N GLN A 152 -27.60 -4.13 36.07
CA GLN A 152 -27.06 -3.86 37.42
C GLN A 152 -28.20 -3.80 38.44
#